data_AF-A0A224Z3M8-F1
#
_entry.id   AF-A0A224Z3M8-F1
#
_cell.length_a   1.000
_cell.length_b   1.000
_cell.length_c   1.000
_cell.angle_alpha   90.00
_cell.angle_beta   90.00
_cell.angle_gamma   90.00
#
_symmetry.space_group_name_H-M   'P 1'
#
loop_
_entity.id
_entity.type
_entity.pdbx_description
1 polymer ?
#
loop_
_entity_poly.entity_id
_entity_poly.type
_entity_poly.pdbx_seq_one_letter_code
_entity_poly.pdbx_strand_id
1 'polypeptide(L)'
;MEFISGGWVMNDEACVFYTNTIDQMTYGIRKLKDIFGKCGVPRIGWQIDPFGHSREYASLLAQMGMDGYFFGRVDYQDFRARKKQQELEFIWSGSANLGKDAQIFTGILPNVYSPPRGFCFDIYCSDDALVDDPDSDEYNVKSRVDDFLIYVNETATFYKSNNIPVTMGNDFNYQSAGHWFTNLDKLIHYTNLRSVETKVNLLYSTPSCYLKALHESGVTWPNKTDDFFPYASDPHAYWTGYFTSRPAFKFLDRYANNQLQAAKQLGVLAGPREVT
;
A
#
# COMPACT_ATOMS: atom_id res chain seq x y z
N MET A 1 -2.43 -10.57 -12.18
CA MET A 1 -2.92 -9.20 -11.90
C MET A 1 -3.84 -9.27 -10.70
N GLU A 2 -3.66 -8.40 -9.71
CA GLU A 2 -4.48 -8.29 -8.51
C GLU A 2 -4.99 -6.85 -8.39
N PHE A 3 -6.27 -6.68 -8.07
CA PHE A 3 -6.81 -5.39 -7.66
C PHE A 3 -6.65 -5.24 -6.15
N ILE A 4 -6.10 -4.12 -5.71
CA ILE A 4 -5.90 -3.76 -4.30
C ILE A 4 -6.67 -2.48 -3.97
N SER A 5 -7.11 -2.34 -2.72
CA SER A 5 -8.12 -1.40 -2.21
C SER A 5 -9.49 -1.56 -2.89
N GLY A 6 -9.58 -1.32 -4.19
CA GLY A 6 -10.81 -1.41 -4.97
C GLY A 6 -11.73 -0.21 -4.87
N GLY A 7 -11.34 0.85 -4.16
CA GLY A 7 -12.04 2.11 -4.18
C GLY A 7 -11.98 2.79 -5.54
N TRP A 8 -12.86 3.76 -5.74
CA TRP A 8 -12.77 4.68 -6.86
C TRP A 8 -11.47 5.49 -6.84
N VAL A 9 -10.98 5.79 -5.63
CA VAL A 9 -9.70 6.46 -5.39
C VAL A 9 -9.01 5.87 -4.16
N MET A 10 -7.73 6.20 -4.03
CA MET A 10 -7.02 6.18 -2.76
C MET A 10 -7.41 7.46 -1.99
N ASN A 11 -8.42 7.38 -1.12
CA ASN A 11 -8.93 8.58 -0.43
C ASN A 11 -7.98 9.06 0.68
N ASP A 12 -7.98 10.38 0.92
CA ASP A 12 -7.45 10.98 2.16
C ASP A 12 -8.09 10.35 3.41
N GLU A 13 -7.35 10.31 4.51
CA GLU A 13 -7.80 9.76 5.79
C GLU A 13 -8.02 10.82 6.87
N ALA A 14 -7.55 12.07 6.69
CA ALA A 14 -7.72 13.13 7.68
C ALA A 14 -8.97 13.98 7.45
N CYS A 15 -9.18 14.47 6.23
CA CYS A 15 -10.23 15.43 5.90
C CYS A 15 -11.46 14.79 5.23
N VAL A 16 -11.56 13.47 5.25
CA VAL A 16 -12.70 12.72 4.70
C VAL A 16 -13.79 12.51 5.75
N PHE A 17 -15.05 12.41 5.33
CA PHE A 17 -16.12 11.91 6.19
C PHE A 17 -16.36 10.43 5.88
N TYR A 18 -16.60 9.60 6.88
CA TYR A 18 -16.65 8.15 6.72
C TYR A 18 -17.65 7.69 5.64
N THR A 19 -18.77 8.39 5.43
CA THR A 19 -19.74 8.05 4.38
C THR A 19 -19.16 8.23 2.98
N ASN A 20 -18.31 9.22 2.74
CA ASN A 20 -17.60 9.39 1.47
C ASN A 20 -16.66 8.21 1.21
N THR A 21 -15.94 7.76 2.25
CA THR A 21 -15.08 6.58 2.19
C THR A 21 -15.88 5.33 1.84
N ILE A 22 -17.00 5.08 2.55
CA ILE A 22 -17.86 3.93 2.29
C ILE A 22 -18.43 4.00 0.87
N ASP A 23 -18.91 5.16 0.43
CA ASP A 23 -19.51 5.33 -0.89
C ASP A 23 -18.53 5.08 -2.03
N GLN A 24 -17.32 5.65 -1.95
CA GLN A 24 -16.31 5.48 -3.00
C GLN A 24 -15.77 4.04 -3.05
N MET A 25 -15.59 3.40 -1.89
CA MET A 25 -15.22 1.98 -1.78
C MET A 25 -16.32 1.07 -2.34
N THR A 26 -17.56 1.30 -1.93
CA THR A 26 -18.73 0.53 -2.40
C THR A 26 -18.87 0.62 -3.91
N TYR A 27 -18.73 1.83 -4.48
CA TYR A 27 -18.83 2.03 -5.92
C TYR A 27 -17.74 1.25 -6.67
N GLY A 28 -16.47 1.43 -6.29
CA GLY A 28 -15.35 0.78 -6.96
C GLY A 28 -15.38 -0.75 -6.83
N ILE A 29 -15.56 -1.28 -5.61
CA ILE A 29 -15.60 -2.73 -5.36
C ILE A 29 -16.76 -3.37 -6.10
N ARG A 30 -17.94 -2.73 -6.13
CA ARG A 30 -19.08 -3.24 -6.91
C ARG A 30 -18.74 -3.30 -8.40
N LYS A 31 -18.13 -2.25 -8.97
CA LYS A 31 -17.72 -2.25 -10.38
C LYS A 31 -16.73 -3.36 -10.68
N LEU A 32 -15.74 -3.58 -9.83
CA LEU A 32 -14.79 -4.67 -9.99
C LEU A 32 -15.49 -6.03 -9.92
N LYS A 33 -16.42 -6.21 -8.98
CA LYS A 33 -17.22 -7.44 -8.86
C LYS A 33 -18.10 -7.68 -10.09
N ASP A 34 -18.74 -6.65 -10.63
CA ASP A 34 -19.63 -6.76 -11.79
C ASP A 34 -18.85 -7.16 -13.06
N ILE A 35 -17.62 -6.65 -13.22
CA ILE A 35 -16.78 -6.88 -14.41
C ILE A 35 -15.97 -8.19 -14.29
N PHE A 36 -15.35 -8.43 -13.14
CA PHE A 36 -14.38 -9.52 -12.92
C PHE A 36 -14.91 -10.64 -12.01
N GLY A 37 -16.17 -10.57 -11.60
CA GLY A 37 -16.80 -11.54 -10.74
C GLY A 37 -16.23 -11.55 -9.32
N LYS A 38 -16.36 -12.69 -8.63
CA LYS A 38 -15.91 -12.85 -7.24
C LYS A 38 -14.40 -12.62 -7.08
N CYS A 39 -13.60 -12.96 -8.09
CA CYS A 39 -12.15 -12.77 -8.08
C CYS A 39 -11.73 -11.30 -8.23
N GLY A 40 -12.63 -10.42 -8.66
CA GLY A 40 -12.38 -8.99 -8.74
C GLY A 40 -12.47 -8.25 -7.42
N VAL A 41 -13.02 -8.87 -6.36
CA VAL A 41 -13.22 -8.23 -5.05
C VAL A 41 -11.89 -8.23 -4.29
N PRO A 42 -11.29 -7.04 -4.02
CA PRO A 42 -10.02 -6.96 -3.32
C PRO A 42 -10.11 -7.44 -1.87
N ARG A 43 -8.97 -7.93 -1.37
CA ARG A 43 -8.81 -8.39 0.02
C ARG A 43 -7.80 -7.56 0.82
N ILE A 44 -7.10 -6.64 0.15
CA ILE A 44 -6.01 -5.87 0.75
C ILE A 44 -6.29 -4.39 0.55
N GLY A 45 -6.24 -3.61 1.63
CA GLY A 45 -6.16 -2.15 1.57
C GLY A 45 -4.74 -1.68 1.26
N TRP A 46 -4.61 -0.69 0.39
CA TRP A 46 -3.36 -0.11 -0.09
C TRP A 46 -3.48 1.42 -0.09
N GLN A 47 -2.89 2.08 0.91
CA GLN A 47 -2.90 3.54 1.12
C GLN A 47 -1.48 4.07 1.18
N ILE A 48 -0.77 4.02 0.05
CA ILE A 48 0.65 4.39 0.04
C ILE A 48 0.91 5.89 0.18
N ASP A 49 -0.07 6.73 -0.15
CA ASP A 49 0.13 8.17 -0.33
C ASP A 49 -0.72 9.13 0.53
N PRO A 50 -1.73 8.73 1.34
CA PRO A 50 -2.31 9.64 2.32
C PRO A 50 -1.29 10.15 3.33
N PHE A 51 -1.47 11.39 3.78
CA PHE A 51 -0.52 12.08 4.64
C PHE A 51 -0.81 11.82 6.13
N GLY A 52 -0.55 10.58 6.54
CA GLY A 52 -0.93 9.99 7.83
C GLY A 52 -2.18 9.12 7.70
N HIS A 53 -2.41 8.27 8.71
CA HIS A 53 -3.40 7.20 8.62
C HIS A 53 -4.32 7.17 9.84
N SER A 54 -5.62 6.96 9.59
CA SER A 54 -6.64 6.95 10.61
C SER A 54 -6.99 5.51 11.04
N ARG A 55 -7.15 5.34 12.34
CA ARG A 55 -7.70 4.15 12.98
C ARG A 55 -9.13 3.88 12.51
N GLU A 56 -9.90 4.92 12.22
CA GLU A 56 -11.25 4.78 11.67
C GLU A 56 -11.23 4.11 10.29
N TYR A 57 -10.30 4.51 9.41
CA TYR A 57 -10.13 3.88 8.11
C TYR A 57 -9.72 2.40 8.25
N ALA A 58 -8.80 2.08 9.17
CA ALA A 58 -8.44 0.69 9.48
C ALA A 58 -9.66 -0.13 9.95
N SER A 59 -10.48 0.44 10.85
CA SER A 59 -11.74 -0.15 11.31
C SER A 59 -12.72 -0.39 10.16
N LEU A 60 -12.86 0.57 9.24
CA LEU A 60 -13.74 0.45 8.07
C LEU A 60 -13.25 -0.65 7.13
N LEU A 61 -11.94 -0.74 6.85
CA LEU A 61 -11.39 -1.80 6.00
C LEU A 61 -11.63 -3.20 6.58
N ALA A 62 -11.45 -3.38 7.89
CA ALA A 62 -11.74 -4.63 8.57
C ALA A 62 -13.22 -5.04 8.38
N GLN A 63 -14.14 -4.09 8.61
CA GLN A 63 -15.58 -4.32 8.43
C GLN A 63 -15.98 -4.54 6.96
N MET A 64 -15.22 -3.99 6.00
CA MET A 64 -15.38 -4.27 4.57
C MET A 64 -14.87 -5.66 4.17
N GLY A 65 -14.27 -6.41 5.09
CA GLY A 65 -13.78 -7.77 4.87
C GLY A 65 -12.38 -7.83 4.24
N MET A 66 -11.57 -6.78 4.39
CA MET A 66 -10.15 -6.80 4.02
C MET A 66 -9.36 -7.61 5.05
N ASP A 67 -8.40 -8.40 4.58
CA ASP A 67 -7.52 -9.23 5.40
C ASP A 67 -6.28 -8.46 5.89
N GLY A 68 -5.84 -7.46 5.12
CA GLY A 68 -4.67 -6.65 5.45
C GLY A 68 -4.72 -5.24 4.93
N TYR A 69 -3.90 -4.39 5.54
CA TYR A 69 -3.80 -2.98 5.23
C TYR A 69 -2.32 -2.54 5.14
N PHE A 70 -1.90 -1.97 4.02
CA PHE A 70 -0.53 -1.50 3.83
C PHE A 70 -0.47 -0.04 3.44
N PHE A 71 0.50 0.68 4.00
CA PHE A 71 0.71 2.10 3.74
C PHE A 71 2.17 2.54 3.89
N GLY A 72 2.46 3.75 3.40
CA GLY A 72 3.84 4.25 3.29
C GLY A 72 4.20 5.42 4.21
N ARG A 73 3.25 6.29 4.60
CA ARG A 73 3.56 7.60 5.21
C ARG A 73 3.30 7.62 6.71
N VAL A 74 4.38 7.50 7.48
CA VAL A 74 4.39 7.57 8.95
C VAL A 74 5.37 8.65 9.39
N ASP A 75 5.11 9.28 10.56
CA ASP A 75 6.06 10.20 11.18
C ASP A 75 7.48 9.63 11.18
N TYR A 76 8.47 10.45 10.80
CA TYR A 76 9.84 9.99 10.61
C TYR A 76 10.48 9.43 11.89
N GLN A 77 10.05 9.88 13.08
CA GLN A 77 10.55 9.38 14.36
C GLN A 77 9.90 8.05 14.70
N ASP A 78 8.58 7.93 14.53
CA ASP A 78 7.86 6.65 14.71
C ASP A 78 8.40 5.59 13.74
N PHE A 79 8.58 5.93 12.46
CA PHE A 79 9.14 5.02 11.47
C PHE A 79 10.56 4.55 11.85
N ARG A 80 11.42 5.45 12.36
CA ARG A 80 12.75 5.08 12.87
C ARG A 80 12.68 4.18 14.11
N ALA A 81 11.75 4.43 15.03
CA ALA A 81 11.57 3.61 16.21
C ALA A 81 11.09 2.20 15.85
N ARG A 82 10.08 2.09 14.99
CA ARG A 82 9.52 0.82 14.52
C ARG A 82 10.53 -0.02 13.76
N LYS A 83 11.37 0.59 12.91
CA LYS A 83 12.47 -0.13 12.25
C LYS A 83 13.44 -0.78 13.25
N LYS A 84 13.79 -0.06 14.32
CA LYS A 84 14.66 -0.60 15.39
C LYS A 84 14.01 -1.71 16.20
N GLN A 85 12.69 -1.68 16.33
CA GLN A 85 11.91 -2.61 17.16
C GLN A 85 11.30 -3.77 16.36
N GLN A 86 11.51 -3.78 15.03
CA GLN A 86 10.83 -4.71 14.10
C GLN A 86 9.30 -4.65 14.20
N GLU A 87 8.75 -3.43 14.30
CA GLU A 87 7.31 -3.16 14.49
C GLU A 87 6.69 -2.42 13.29
N LEU A 88 7.24 -2.63 12.10
CA LEU A 88 6.58 -2.20 10.85
C LEU A 88 5.34 -3.03 10.54
N GLU A 89 5.16 -4.17 11.20
CA GLU A 89 4.04 -5.08 11.02
C GLU A 89 3.35 -5.32 12.37
N PHE A 90 2.02 -5.17 12.39
CA PHE A 90 1.23 -5.20 13.63
C PHE A 90 -0.23 -5.55 13.34
N ILE A 91 -0.96 -5.94 14.39
CA ILE A 91 -2.43 -5.98 14.34
C ILE A 91 -2.94 -4.61 14.77
N TRP A 92 -3.69 -3.94 13.91
CA TRP A 92 -4.29 -2.65 14.23
C TRP A 92 -5.72 -2.84 14.73
N SER A 93 -5.94 -2.54 16.00
CA SER A 93 -7.26 -2.51 16.61
C SER A 93 -7.93 -1.15 16.37
N GLY A 94 -8.72 -1.08 15.31
CA GLY A 94 -9.45 0.11 14.82
C GLY A 94 -10.51 0.67 15.78
N SER A 95 -11.08 -0.17 16.66
CA SER A 95 -12.16 0.28 17.53
C SER A 95 -12.20 -0.50 18.83
N ALA A 96 -12.19 0.23 19.95
CA ALA A 96 -12.38 -0.35 21.27
C ALA A 96 -13.78 -0.99 21.45
N ASN A 97 -14.77 -0.52 20.68
CA ASN A 97 -16.16 -0.97 20.80
C ASN A 97 -16.49 -2.17 19.90
N LEU A 98 -15.80 -2.33 18.78
CA LEU A 98 -16.07 -3.40 17.80
C LEU A 98 -15.19 -4.64 18.02
N GLY A 99 -14.18 -4.55 18.89
CA GLY A 99 -13.31 -5.68 19.21
C GLY A 99 -12.64 -6.26 17.97
N LYS A 100 -12.80 -7.58 17.76
CA LYS A 100 -12.17 -8.31 16.65
C LYS A 100 -12.66 -7.88 15.27
N ASP A 101 -13.89 -7.36 15.15
CA ASP A 101 -14.46 -6.95 13.86
C ASP A 101 -13.81 -5.68 13.30
N ALA A 102 -13.03 -4.97 14.12
CA ALA A 102 -12.22 -3.83 13.73
C ALA A 102 -10.71 -4.10 13.81
N GLN A 103 -10.29 -5.37 13.86
CA GLN A 103 -8.88 -5.75 13.82
C GLN A 103 -8.46 -6.08 12.38
N ILE A 104 -7.34 -5.51 11.95
CA ILE A 104 -6.76 -5.78 10.62
C ILE A 104 -5.24 -5.91 10.74
N PHE A 105 -4.67 -6.89 10.03
CA PHE A 105 -3.22 -6.95 9.88
C PHE A 105 -2.75 -5.71 9.13
N THR A 106 -1.70 -5.06 9.62
CA THR A 106 -1.20 -3.83 9.04
C THR A 106 0.30 -3.88 8.84
N GLY A 107 0.76 -3.46 7.66
CA GLY A 107 2.18 -3.39 7.30
C GLY A 107 2.58 -2.00 6.80
N ILE A 108 3.66 -1.46 7.37
CA ILE A 108 4.30 -0.23 6.90
C ILE A 108 5.38 -0.62 5.89
N LEU A 109 5.33 0.00 4.72
CA LEU A 109 6.28 -0.24 3.64
C LEU A 109 7.67 0.34 3.98
N PRO A 110 8.77 -0.31 3.56
CA PRO A 110 10.11 0.00 4.07
C PRO A 110 10.71 1.28 3.46
N ASN A 111 10.19 1.70 2.30
CA ASN A 111 10.67 2.86 1.56
C ASN A 111 9.52 3.70 1.00
N VAL A 112 8.56 4.04 1.87
CA VAL A 112 7.31 4.71 1.51
C VAL A 112 6.54 3.88 0.47
N TYR A 113 6.78 4.05 -0.83
CA TYR A 113 6.26 3.17 -1.88
C TYR A 113 7.20 3.02 -3.07
N SER A 114 8.43 3.51 -2.97
CA SER A 114 9.39 3.58 -4.07
C SER A 114 10.24 2.31 -4.16
N PRO A 115 10.82 2.00 -5.34
CA PRO A 115 11.82 0.96 -5.47
C PRO A 115 13.05 1.26 -4.61
N PRO A 116 13.90 0.24 -4.35
CA PRO A 116 15.23 0.47 -3.83
C PRO A 116 15.95 1.53 -4.68
N ARG A 117 16.78 2.36 -4.03
CA ARG A 117 17.55 3.38 -4.74
C ARG A 117 18.40 2.73 -5.83
N GLY A 118 18.33 3.26 -7.04
CA GLY A 118 19.06 2.72 -8.19
C GLY A 118 18.31 1.59 -8.91
N PHE A 119 17.06 1.28 -8.55
CA PHE A 119 16.27 0.21 -9.18
C PHE A 119 14.93 0.72 -9.75
N CYS A 120 14.89 1.97 -10.21
CA CYS A 120 13.78 2.44 -11.02
C CYS A 120 14.00 2.12 -12.51
N PHE A 121 13.15 1.26 -13.07
CA PHE A 121 13.26 0.82 -14.48
C PHE A 121 12.25 1.49 -15.42
N ASP A 122 11.73 2.66 -15.04
CA ASP A 122 10.80 3.41 -15.88
C ASP A 122 11.49 4.28 -16.93
N ILE A 123 10.73 4.74 -17.93
CA ILE A 123 11.25 5.52 -19.07
C ILE A 123 11.82 6.89 -18.65
N TYR A 124 11.38 7.43 -17.51
CA TYR A 124 11.87 8.70 -16.97
C TYR A 124 12.91 8.53 -15.86
N CYS A 125 13.29 7.29 -15.57
CA CYS A 125 14.32 7.00 -14.60
C CYS A 125 15.69 6.97 -15.26
N SER A 126 16.70 7.46 -14.54
CA SER A 126 18.10 7.50 -14.97
C SER A 126 18.93 6.39 -14.32
N ASP A 127 18.28 5.38 -13.75
CA ASP A 127 18.96 4.26 -13.12
C ASP A 127 19.35 3.22 -14.18
N ASP A 128 20.51 2.59 -13.98
CA ASP A 128 21.03 1.62 -14.94
C ASP A 128 20.14 0.37 -15.03
N ALA A 129 19.86 -0.07 -16.26
CA ALA A 129 19.28 -1.37 -16.52
C ALA A 129 20.28 -2.49 -16.16
N LEU A 130 19.79 -3.72 -15.99
CA LEU A 130 20.62 -4.90 -15.89
C LEU A 130 21.08 -5.32 -17.30
N VAL A 131 22.38 -5.19 -17.54
CA VAL A 131 23.06 -5.63 -18.76
C VAL A 131 23.81 -6.93 -18.45
N ASP A 132 23.34 -8.00 -19.05
CA ASP A 132 23.74 -9.38 -18.80
C ASP A 132 24.47 -10.05 -19.96
N ASP A 133 24.74 -9.30 -21.03
CA ASP A 133 25.63 -9.70 -22.11
C ASP A 133 27.10 -9.57 -21.63
N PRO A 134 27.84 -10.69 -21.47
CA PRO A 134 29.21 -10.67 -20.95
C PRO A 134 30.21 -10.01 -21.90
N ASP A 135 29.87 -9.84 -23.18
CA ASP A 135 30.72 -9.19 -24.18
C ASP A 135 30.47 -7.66 -24.26
N SER A 136 29.46 -7.15 -23.53
CA SER A 136 29.17 -5.73 -23.45
C SER A 136 30.08 -5.02 -22.44
N ASP A 137 30.63 -3.86 -22.83
CA ASP A 137 31.36 -2.97 -21.92
C ASP A 137 30.48 -2.47 -20.74
N GLU A 138 29.15 -2.57 -20.87
CA GLU A 138 28.17 -2.16 -19.86
C GLU A 138 27.75 -3.32 -18.93
N TYR A 139 28.33 -4.53 -19.07
CA TYR A 139 27.99 -5.68 -18.23
C TYR A 139 28.06 -5.34 -16.73
N ASN A 140 26.93 -5.46 -16.02
CA ASN A 140 26.81 -4.97 -14.65
C ASN A 140 26.07 -5.92 -13.69
N VAL A 141 25.76 -7.16 -14.10
CA VAL A 141 24.98 -8.10 -13.29
C VAL A 141 25.51 -8.25 -11.87
N LYS A 142 26.82 -8.46 -11.70
CA LYS A 142 27.41 -8.70 -10.38
C LYS A 142 27.20 -7.50 -9.45
N SER A 143 27.53 -6.28 -9.88
CA SER A 143 27.39 -5.08 -9.05
C SER A 143 25.93 -4.79 -8.73
N ARG A 144 25.04 -4.89 -9.72
CA ARG A 144 23.59 -4.66 -9.54
C ARG A 144 22.99 -5.66 -8.54
N VAL A 145 23.38 -6.94 -8.61
CA VAL A 145 22.92 -7.94 -7.64
C VAL A 145 23.50 -7.69 -6.24
N ASP A 146 24.79 -7.33 -6.15
CA ASP A 146 25.42 -7.00 -4.85
C ASP A 146 24.74 -5.79 -4.19
N ASP A 147 24.45 -4.72 -4.94
CA ASP A 147 23.72 -3.53 -4.46
C ASP A 147 22.31 -3.88 -3.98
N PHE A 148 21.60 -4.73 -4.74
CA PHE A 148 20.26 -5.18 -4.35
C PHE A 148 20.29 -5.99 -3.06
N LEU A 149 21.28 -6.88 -2.90
CA LEU A 149 21.44 -7.69 -1.70
C LEU A 149 21.77 -6.85 -0.47
N ILE A 150 22.53 -5.76 -0.62
CA ILE A 150 22.76 -4.79 0.46
C ILE A 150 21.42 -4.21 0.94
N TYR A 151 20.58 -3.75 0.01
CA TYR A 151 19.25 -3.24 0.34
C TYR A 151 18.37 -4.30 1.02
N VAL A 152 18.33 -5.53 0.50
CA VAL A 152 17.53 -6.63 1.05
C VAL A 152 17.99 -6.97 2.47
N ASN A 153 19.29 -7.08 2.70
CA ASN A 153 19.85 -7.40 4.02
C ASN A 153 19.58 -6.29 5.03
N GLU A 154 19.67 -5.02 4.63
CA GLU A 154 19.30 -3.91 5.50
C GLU A 154 17.79 -3.94 5.81
N THR A 155 16.95 -4.09 4.79
CA THR A 155 15.48 -4.09 4.93
C THR A 155 14.99 -5.27 5.76
N ALA A 156 15.63 -6.44 5.66
CA ALA A 156 15.32 -7.61 6.48
C ALA A 156 15.45 -7.34 7.98
N THR A 157 16.29 -6.39 8.40
CA THR A 157 16.43 -6.04 9.83
C THR A 157 15.22 -5.27 10.39
N PHE A 158 14.31 -4.79 9.53
CA PHE A 158 13.15 -3.99 9.94
C PHE A 158 11.90 -4.84 10.23
N TYR A 159 11.91 -6.12 9.86
CA TYR A 159 10.77 -7.03 9.92
C TYR A 159 11.07 -8.24 10.79
N LYS A 160 10.04 -8.85 11.39
CA LYS A 160 10.21 -10.05 12.26
C LYS A 160 10.26 -11.35 11.47
N SER A 161 9.64 -11.39 10.29
CA SER A 161 9.59 -12.57 9.44
C SER A 161 10.72 -12.56 8.41
N ASN A 162 10.97 -13.70 7.77
CA ASN A 162 11.92 -13.81 6.66
C ASN A 162 11.30 -13.44 5.30
N ASN A 163 10.08 -12.93 5.29
CA ASN A 163 9.43 -12.38 4.10
C ASN A 163 9.46 -10.86 4.24
N ILE A 164 9.99 -10.17 3.24
CA ILE A 164 9.98 -8.70 3.18
C ILE A 164 9.32 -8.23 1.89
N PRO A 165 8.59 -7.09 1.90
CA PRO A 165 8.02 -6.53 0.71
C PRO A 165 9.05 -5.63 0.01
N VAL A 166 9.13 -5.72 -1.32
CA VAL A 166 9.92 -4.80 -2.14
C VAL A 166 8.99 -4.15 -3.15
N THR A 167 8.73 -2.85 -3.00
CA THR A 167 7.82 -2.10 -3.86
C THR A 167 8.52 -1.64 -5.14
N MET A 168 8.28 -2.34 -6.25
CA MET A 168 8.93 -2.03 -7.53
C MET A 168 8.06 -1.12 -8.38
N GLY A 169 7.93 0.15 -8.01
CA GLY A 169 7.15 1.14 -8.75
C GLY A 169 7.11 2.51 -8.05
N ASN A 170 6.64 3.53 -8.75
CA ASN A 170 6.54 4.89 -8.25
C ASN A 170 5.41 5.63 -8.99
N ASP A 171 5.24 6.93 -8.73
CA ASP A 171 4.26 7.79 -9.38
C ASP A 171 4.30 7.61 -10.91
N PHE A 172 3.16 7.21 -11.49
CA PHE A 172 2.97 7.02 -12.93
C PHE A 172 4.04 6.14 -13.62
N ASN A 173 4.61 5.19 -12.89
CA ASN A 173 5.49 4.18 -13.47
C ASN A 173 4.68 3.11 -14.24
N TYR A 174 5.39 2.19 -14.89
CA TYR A 174 4.92 1.18 -15.83
C TYR A 174 4.37 1.74 -17.15
N GLN A 175 4.78 2.96 -17.55
CA GLN A 175 4.47 3.51 -18.89
C GLN A 175 5.06 2.64 -20.01
N SER A 176 6.25 2.07 -19.77
CA SER A 176 6.80 0.97 -20.55
C SER A 176 7.01 -0.24 -19.65
N ALA A 177 5.92 -0.98 -19.42
CA ALA A 177 5.95 -2.16 -18.53
C ALA A 177 6.97 -3.22 -18.97
N GLY A 178 7.22 -3.38 -20.27
CA GLY A 178 8.21 -4.32 -20.79
C GLY A 178 9.63 -4.06 -20.27
N HIS A 179 10.00 -2.79 -20.08
CA HIS A 179 11.31 -2.42 -19.53
C HIS A 179 11.42 -2.80 -18.05
N TRP A 180 10.36 -2.58 -17.26
CA TRP A 180 10.28 -3.06 -15.88
C TRP A 180 10.41 -4.57 -15.78
N PHE A 181 9.57 -5.31 -16.51
CA PHE A 181 9.55 -6.78 -16.42
C PHE A 181 10.88 -7.40 -16.87
N THR A 182 11.50 -6.90 -17.95
CA THR A 182 12.80 -7.40 -18.40
C THR A 182 13.88 -7.25 -17.33
N ASN A 183 13.96 -6.09 -16.67
CA ASN A 183 14.96 -5.85 -15.63
C ASN A 183 14.66 -6.66 -14.35
N LEU A 184 13.39 -6.77 -13.98
CA LEU A 184 12.95 -7.56 -12.83
C LEU A 184 13.21 -9.07 -13.04
N ASP A 185 12.97 -9.60 -14.24
CA ASP A 185 13.26 -11.00 -14.59
C ASP A 185 14.76 -11.29 -14.42
N LYS A 186 15.63 -10.41 -14.95
CA LYS A 186 17.08 -10.53 -14.77
C LYS A 186 17.48 -10.45 -13.31
N LEU A 187 16.94 -9.48 -12.56
CA LEU A 187 17.26 -9.30 -11.14
C LEU A 187 16.87 -10.55 -10.34
N ILE A 188 15.65 -11.05 -10.52
CA ILE A 188 15.16 -12.30 -9.91
C ILE A 188 16.07 -13.47 -10.27
N HIS A 189 16.37 -13.65 -11.56
CA HIS A 189 17.18 -14.75 -12.04
C HIS A 189 18.57 -14.76 -11.40
N TYR A 190 19.32 -13.66 -11.53
CA TYR A 190 20.71 -13.59 -11.08
C TYR A 190 20.84 -13.54 -9.55
N THR A 191 19.89 -12.94 -8.82
CA THR A 191 19.85 -13.05 -7.37
C THR A 191 19.60 -14.49 -6.91
N ASN A 192 18.67 -15.20 -7.56
CA ASN A 192 18.31 -16.57 -7.16
C ASN A 192 19.38 -17.61 -7.51
N LEU A 193 20.20 -17.39 -8.53
CA LEU A 193 21.40 -18.22 -8.79
C LEU A 193 22.37 -18.23 -7.60
N ARG A 194 22.37 -17.17 -6.78
CA ARG A 194 23.18 -17.05 -5.57
C ARG A 194 22.43 -17.37 -4.29
N SER A 195 21.18 -17.84 -4.35
CA SER A 195 20.32 -18.08 -3.18
C SER A 195 20.93 -19.02 -2.13
N VAL A 196 21.75 -20.00 -2.54
CA VAL A 196 22.44 -20.90 -1.62
C VAL A 196 23.47 -20.16 -0.74
N GLU A 197 24.18 -19.20 -1.34
CA GLU A 197 25.19 -18.34 -0.70
C GLU A 197 24.51 -17.26 0.14
N THR A 198 23.55 -16.54 -0.46
CA THR A 198 22.97 -15.32 0.11
C THR A 198 21.79 -15.58 1.05
N LYS A 199 21.18 -16.77 0.98
CA LYS A 199 19.90 -17.11 1.63
C LYS A 199 18.73 -16.21 1.22
N VAL A 200 18.86 -15.51 0.09
CA VAL A 200 17.81 -14.66 -0.49
C VAL A 200 17.16 -15.40 -1.63
N ASN A 201 15.83 -15.41 -1.65
CA ASN A 201 15.02 -15.89 -2.76
C ASN A 201 14.03 -14.78 -3.16
N LEU A 202 14.20 -14.24 -4.37
CA LEU A 202 13.38 -13.17 -4.92
C LEU A 202 12.30 -13.77 -5.85
N LEU A 203 11.10 -13.20 -5.82
CA LEU A 203 9.98 -13.64 -6.65
C LEU A 203 9.00 -12.49 -6.91
N TYR A 204 8.26 -12.56 -8.01
CA TYR A 204 7.09 -11.72 -8.19
C TYR A 204 6.02 -12.08 -7.17
N SER A 205 5.52 -11.05 -6.48
CA SER A 205 4.50 -11.21 -5.45
C SER A 205 3.41 -10.16 -5.61
N THR A 206 2.37 -10.33 -4.81
CA THR A 206 1.30 -9.35 -4.60
C THR A 206 1.12 -9.12 -3.10
N PRO A 207 0.46 -8.04 -2.68
CA PRO A 207 0.18 -7.82 -1.26
C PRO A 207 -0.61 -8.96 -0.60
N SER A 208 -1.53 -9.61 -1.33
CA SER A 208 -2.24 -10.80 -0.82
C SER A 208 -1.29 -11.98 -0.61
N CYS A 209 -0.40 -12.26 -1.58
CA CYS A 209 0.59 -13.34 -1.44
C CYS A 209 1.59 -13.05 -0.32
N TYR A 210 1.99 -11.79 -0.15
CA TYR A 210 2.85 -11.37 0.96
C TYR A 210 2.18 -11.61 2.31
N LEU A 211 0.94 -11.13 2.50
CA LEU A 211 0.19 -11.35 3.73
C LEU A 211 0.00 -12.84 4.04
N LYS A 212 -0.28 -13.66 3.02
CA LYS A 212 -0.37 -15.11 3.16
C LYS A 212 0.94 -15.70 3.70
N ALA A 213 2.09 -15.30 3.14
CA ALA A 213 3.39 -15.77 3.60
C ALA A 213 3.70 -15.34 5.05
N LEU A 214 3.28 -14.13 5.45
CA LEU A 214 3.37 -13.68 6.85
C LEU A 214 2.52 -14.53 7.79
N HIS A 215 1.28 -14.83 7.41
CA HIS A 215 0.41 -15.70 8.19
C HIS A 215 0.99 -17.12 8.32
N GLU A 216 1.54 -17.67 7.24
CA GLU A 216 2.17 -19.00 7.22
C GLU A 216 3.50 -19.06 7.99
N SER A 217 4.13 -17.91 8.27
CA SER A 217 5.37 -17.86 9.06
C SER A 217 5.18 -18.20 10.54
N GLY A 218 3.95 -18.13 11.06
CA GLY A 218 3.65 -18.38 12.48
C GLY A 218 4.17 -17.30 13.45
N VAL A 219 4.67 -16.18 12.93
CA VAL A 219 5.14 -15.04 13.73
C VAL A 219 3.96 -14.32 14.39
N THR A 220 4.17 -13.83 15.62
CA THR A 220 3.20 -13.01 16.34
C THR A 220 3.51 -11.52 16.21
N TRP A 221 2.45 -10.73 16.09
CA TRP A 221 2.52 -9.30 15.81
C TRP A 221 2.06 -8.47 17.02
N PRO A 222 2.72 -7.32 17.31
CA PRO A 222 2.27 -6.42 18.36
C PRO A 222 0.92 -5.79 18.00
N ASN A 223 0.22 -5.26 19.00
CA ASN A 223 -1.05 -4.58 18.79
C ASN A 223 -0.85 -3.05 18.77
N LYS A 224 -1.55 -2.36 17.86
CA LYS A 224 -1.66 -0.88 17.79
C LYS A 224 -3.12 -0.48 18.00
N THR A 225 -3.39 0.62 18.71
CA THR A 225 -4.77 1.05 19.04
C THR A 225 -5.11 2.50 18.70
N ASP A 226 -4.13 3.34 18.36
CA ASP A 226 -4.27 4.77 18.03
C ASP A 226 -3.96 5.06 16.55
N ASP A 227 -4.04 6.32 16.15
CA ASP A 227 -3.82 6.81 14.77
C ASP A 227 -2.33 6.93 14.40
N PHE A 228 -2.06 7.28 13.15
CA PHE A 228 -0.77 7.76 12.63
C PHE A 228 -0.85 9.24 12.21
N PHE A 229 -1.54 10.06 13.01
CA PHE A 229 -1.58 11.51 12.84
C PHE A 229 -0.94 12.25 14.02
N PRO A 230 -0.30 13.42 13.77
CA PRO A 230 -0.02 14.01 12.46
C PRO A 230 1.17 13.33 11.77
N TYR A 231 1.21 13.38 10.44
CA TYR A 231 2.37 12.95 9.65
C TYR A 231 3.43 14.06 9.58
N ALA A 232 4.70 13.70 9.78
CA ALA A 232 5.85 14.53 9.46
C ALA A 232 6.91 13.75 8.67
N SER A 233 7.38 14.31 7.56
CA SER A 233 8.44 13.71 6.73
C SER A 233 9.83 13.91 7.33
N ASP A 234 10.02 14.99 8.10
CA ASP A 234 11.29 15.44 8.65
C ASP A 234 11.04 16.45 9.81
N PRO A 235 12.09 16.88 10.56
CA PRO A 235 11.92 17.64 11.81
C PRO A 235 11.11 18.95 11.71
N HIS A 236 10.99 19.54 10.51
CA HIS A 236 10.33 20.84 10.32
C HIS A 236 9.18 20.79 9.29
N ALA A 237 8.79 19.61 8.84
CA ALA A 237 7.73 19.42 7.86
C ALA A 237 6.59 18.58 8.44
N TYR A 238 5.79 19.18 9.33
CA TYR A 238 4.51 18.62 9.74
C TYR A 238 3.45 18.91 8.69
N TRP A 239 2.81 17.86 8.19
CA TRP A 239 1.80 17.95 7.13
C TRP A 239 0.43 18.22 7.73
N THR A 240 0.30 19.25 8.58
CA THR A 240 -0.98 19.63 9.20
C THR A 240 -1.68 20.77 8.44
N GLY A 241 -0.96 21.46 7.55
CA GLY A 241 -1.54 22.55 6.74
C GLY A 241 -2.66 22.09 5.80
N TYR A 242 -2.61 20.85 5.31
CA TYR A 242 -3.66 20.34 4.42
C TYR A 242 -4.98 20.09 5.15
N PHE A 243 -5.00 20.05 6.48
CA PHE A 243 -6.22 19.98 7.29
C PHE A 243 -7.15 21.18 7.04
N THR A 244 -6.59 22.35 6.73
CA THR A 244 -7.36 23.59 6.49
C THR A 244 -7.28 24.08 5.05
N SER A 245 -6.25 23.68 4.30
CA SER A 245 -6.04 24.13 2.92
C SER A 245 -7.29 23.94 2.04
N ARG A 246 -7.63 24.97 1.24
CA ARG A 246 -8.85 25.01 0.40
C ARG A 246 -10.15 24.78 1.20
N PRO A 247 -10.43 25.59 2.24
CA PRO A 247 -11.55 25.35 3.16
C PRO A 247 -12.92 25.42 2.48
N ALA A 248 -13.08 26.27 1.46
CA ALA A 248 -14.31 26.33 0.67
C ALA A 248 -14.62 25.00 -0.05
N PHE A 249 -13.59 24.31 -0.55
CA PHE A 249 -13.76 23.00 -1.18
C PHE A 249 -14.08 21.91 -0.15
N LYS A 250 -13.45 21.94 1.03
CA LYS A 250 -13.81 21.04 2.14
C LYS A 250 -15.25 21.20 2.61
N PHE A 251 -15.73 22.45 2.68
CA PHE A 251 -17.15 22.73 2.94
C PHE A 251 -18.05 22.16 1.84
N LEU A 252 -17.69 22.40 0.57
CA LEU A 252 -18.44 21.88 -0.58
C LEU A 252 -18.54 20.36 -0.57
N ASP A 253 -17.47 19.64 -0.22
CA ASP A 253 -17.48 18.18 -0.06
C ASP A 253 -18.54 17.72 0.96
N ARG A 254 -18.56 18.34 2.16
CA ARG A 254 -19.55 18.00 3.19
C ARG A 254 -20.97 18.33 2.75
N TYR A 255 -21.16 19.49 2.12
CA TYR A 255 -22.45 19.89 1.60
C TYR A 255 -22.94 18.91 0.51
N ALA A 256 -22.10 18.59 -0.46
CA ALA A 256 -22.43 17.68 -1.56
C ALA A 256 -22.69 16.25 -1.05
N ASN A 257 -21.89 15.75 -0.10
CA ASN A 257 -22.15 14.45 0.52
C ASN A 257 -23.52 14.41 1.19
N ASN A 258 -23.89 15.44 1.95
CA ASN A 258 -25.20 15.52 2.59
C ASN A 258 -26.35 15.47 1.57
N GLN A 259 -26.25 16.28 0.50
CA GLN A 259 -27.24 16.26 -0.58
C GLN A 259 -27.33 14.89 -1.26
N LEU A 260 -26.18 14.22 -1.49
CA LEU A 260 -26.16 12.87 -2.06
C LEU A 260 -26.85 11.85 -1.14
N GLN A 261 -26.63 11.90 0.17
CA GLN A 261 -27.30 11.00 1.11
C GLN A 261 -28.82 11.22 1.10
N ALA A 262 -29.27 12.47 1.12
CA ALA A 262 -30.70 12.81 1.03
C ALA A 262 -31.30 12.30 -0.29
N ALA A 263 -30.61 12.52 -1.41
CA ALA A 263 -31.05 12.04 -2.73
C ALA A 263 -31.14 10.51 -2.80
N LYS A 264 -30.18 9.78 -2.20
CA LYS A 264 -30.22 8.31 -2.11
C LYS A 264 -31.44 7.84 -1.33
N GLN A 265 -31.72 8.44 -0.17
CA GLN A 265 -32.88 8.09 0.65
C GLN A 265 -34.19 8.35 -0.09
N LEU A 266 -34.35 9.54 -0.69
CA LEU A 266 -35.53 9.88 -1.49
C LEU A 266 -35.68 8.96 -2.71
N GLY A 267 -34.58 8.62 -3.37
CA GLY A 267 -34.59 7.69 -4.51
C GLY A 267 -35.07 6.29 -4.14
N VAL A 268 -34.72 5.79 -2.95
CA VAL A 268 -35.24 4.51 -2.44
C VAL A 268 -36.73 4.62 -2.13
N LEU A 269 -37.18 5.71 -1.49
CA LEU A 269 -38.59 5.93 -1.12
C LEU A 269 -39.50 6.13 -2.34
N ALA A 270 -39.00 6.78 -3.38
CA ALA A 270 -39.75 6.98 -4.63
C ALA A 270 -39.98 5.67 -5.41
N GLY A 271 -39.22 4.61 -5.11
CA GLY A 271 -39.29 3.33 -5.81
C GLY A 271 -38.57 3.33 -7.16
N PRO A 272 -38.39 2.15 -7.78
CA PRO A 272 -37.83 2.07 -9.12
C PRO A 272 -38.72 2.82 -10.10
N ARG A 273 -38.12 3.62 -10.99
CA ARG A 273 -38.84 4.08 -12.19
C ARG A 273 -39.29 2.84 -12.95
N GLU A 274 -40.59 2.71 -13.20
CA GLU A 274 -41.07 1.82 -14.24
C GLU A 274 -40.40 2.25 -15.56
N VAL A 275 -39.44 1.46 -16.02
CA VAL A 275 -38.87 1.63 -17.35
C VAL A 275 -39.92 1.07 -18.30
N THR A 276 -40.81 1.96 -18.75
CA THR A 276 -41.70 1.72 -19.90
C THR A 276 -41.00 2.04 -21.20
#